data_AF-A0A6A3I3G8-F1
#
_entry.id   AF-A0A6A3I3G8-F1
#
_cell.length_a   1.000
_cell.length_b   1.000
_cell.length_c   1.000
_cell.angle_alpha   90.00
_cell.angle_beta   90.00
_cell.angle_gamma   90.00
#
_symmetry.space_group_name_H-M   'P 1'
#
loop_
_entity.id
_entity.type
_entity.pdbx_description
1 polymer ?
#
loop_
_entity_poly.entity_id
_entity_poly.type
_entity_poly.pdbx_seq_one_letter_code
_entity_poly.pdbx_strand_id
1 'polypeptide(L)'
;MTALGQSASPLQGARPRGGVRPSRVKMTVKAMAKLEEYIDEDCRQTISAMRDRLRSDLGIEVSRTSVHRALQGMLYTTKAVRIEKASMNNANNKALRKKFADDLEAQFKRAT
;
A
#
# COMPACT_ATOMS: atom_id res chain seq x y z
N MET A 1 24.54 39.31 57.39
CA MET A 1 23.74 38.08 57.18
C MET A 1 22.93 38.29 55.91
N THR A 2 23.36 37.64 54.83
CA THR A 2 22.87 37.86 53.46
C THR A 2 21.62 37.02 53.22
N ALA A 3 20.49 37.66 52.90
CA ALA A 3 19.29 36.97 52.44
C ALA A 3 19.44 36.65 50.94
N LEU A 4 19.64 35.37 50.60
CA LEU A 4 19.63 34.90 49.22
C LEU A 4 18.17 34.78 48.74
N GLY A 5 17.72 35.78 47.98
CA GLY A 5 16.49 35.70 47.19
C GLY A 5 16.64 34.63 46.11
N GLN A 6 15.84 33.58 46.18
CA GLN A 6 15.73 32.58 45.13
C GLN A 6 14.98 33.21 43.95
N SER A 7 15.68 33.39 42.82
CA SER A 7 15.06 33.74 41.55
C SER A 7 14.33 32.52 40.99
N ALA A 8 12.99 32.56 41.06
CA ALA A 8 12.15 31.59 40.37
C ALA A 8 12.45 31.65 38.86
N SER A 9 12.89 30.51 38.31
CA SER A 9 13.09 30.36 36.87
C SER A 9 11.76 30.54 36.14
N PRO A 10 11.71 31.19 34.96
CA PRO A 10 10.48 31.35 34.22
C PRO A 10 9.91 29.98 33.85
N LEU A 11 8.64 29.76 34.16
CA LEU A 11 7.85 28.63 33.69
C LEU A 11 8.05 28.51 32.17
N GLN A 12 8.70 27.43 31.74
CA GLN A 12 8.84 27.09 30.33
C GLN A 12 7.43 26.87 29.77
N GLY A 13 6.88 27.93 29.18
CA GLY A 13 5.58 27.92 28.53
C GLY A 13 5.51 26.76 27.55
N ALA A 14 4.37 26.06 27.57
CA ALA A 14 4.09 24.93 26.70
C ALA A 14 4.48 25.27 25.26
N ARG A 15 5.46 24.55 24.71
CA ARG A 15 5.83 24.67 23.29
C ARG A 15 4.55 24.50 22.46
N PRO A 16 4.32 25.32 21.43
CA PRO A 16 3.11 25.22 20.61
C PRO A 16 3.01 23.79 20.06
N ARG A 17 1.91 23.10 20.40
CA ARG A 17 1.66 21.73 19.94
C ARG A 17 1.18 21.77 18.49
N GLY A 18 2.13 21.62 17.57
CA GLY A 18 1.85 21.27 16.18
C GLY A 18 1.57 22.46 15.26
N GLY A 19 2.26 22.46 14.12
CA GLY A 19 2.00 23.31 12.97
C GLY A 19 1.91 22.47 11.71
N VAL A 20 1.22 22.97 10.69
CA VAL A 20 1.22 22.37 9.35
C VAL A 20 2.67 22.39 8.85
N ARG A 21 3.27 21.20 8.73
CA ARG A 21 4.61 21.08 8.15
C ARG A 21 4.49 21.30 6.65
N PRO A 22 5.11 22.35 6.06
CA PRO A 22 5.02 22.61 4.62
C PRO A 22 5.64 21.48 3.78
N SER A 23 6.54 20.68 4.39
CA SER A 23 7.08 19.46 3.78
C SER A 23 6.09 18.29 3.70
N ARG A 24 4.92 18.39 4.35
CA ARG A 24 3.86 17.38 4.29
C ARG A 24 2.93 17.70 3.13
N VAL A 25 3.45 17.54 1.92
CA VAL A 25 2.65 17.56 0.69
C VAL A 25 1.63 16.43 0.80
N LYS A 26 0.34 16.78 0.80
CA LYS A 26 -0.72 15.78 0.70
C LYS A 26 -0.62 15.16 -0.69
N MET A 27 -0.75 13.84 -0.77
CA MET A 27 -0.84 13.16 -2.07
C MET A 27 -1.99 13.77 -2.87
N THR A 28 -1.69 14.19 -4.10
CA THR A 28 -2.70 14.78 -4.98
C THR A 28 -3.64 13.69 -5.48
N VAL A 29 -4.89 14.06 -5.79
CA VAL A 29 -5.88 13.10 -6.33
C VAL A 29 -5.35 12.40 -7.58
N LYS A 30 -4.66 13.15 -8.46
CA LYS A 30 -4.03 12.58 -9.67
C LYS A 30 -2.95 11.54 -9.36
N ALA A 31 -2.14 11.77 -8.33
CA ALA A 31 -1.13 10.79 -7.90
C ALA A 31 -1.77 9.55 -7.26
N MET A 32 -2.88 9.72 -6.53
CA MET A 32 -3.62 8.58 -5.97
C MET A 32 -4.29 7.74 -7.07
N ALA A 33 -4.87 8.38 -8.09
CA ALA A 33 -5.42 7.67 -9.26
C ALA A 33 -4.33 6.86 -9.99
N LYS A 34 -3.13 7.44 -10.19
CA LYS A 34 -2.00 6.69 -10.77
C LYS A 34 -1.55 5.52 -9.91
N LEU A 35 -1.57 5.64 -8.59
CA LEU A 35 -1.27 4.53 -7.70
C LEU A 35 -2.27 3.37 -7.84
N GLU A 36 -3.54 3.67 -8.02
CA GLU A 36 -4.58 2.66 -8.30
C GLU A 36 -4.31 1.96 -9.64
N GLU A 37 -4.07 2.72 -10.72
CA GLU A 37 -3.72 2.16 -12.03
C GLU A 37 -2.50 1.21 -11.95
N TYR A 38 -1.46 1.57 -11.20
CA TYR A 38 -0.27 0.72 -11.05
C TYR A 38 -0.55 -0.58 -10.31
N ILE A 39 -1.49 -0.59 -9.36
CA ILE A 39 -1.91 -1.81 -8.64
C ILE A 39 -2.69 -2.72 -9.56
N ASP A 40 -3.59 -2.15 -10.36
CA ASP A 40 -4.44 -2.91 -11.28
C ASP A 40 -3.63 -3.57 -12.40
N GLU A 41 -2.57 -2.89 -12.87
CA GLU A 41 -1.61 -3.45 -13.81
C GLU A 41 -0.80 -4.61 -13.20
N ASP A 42 -0.19 -4.39 -12.03
CA ASP A 42 0.56 -5.41 -11.30
C ASP A 42 0.60 -5.13 -9.80
N CYS A 43 -0.21 -5.88 -9.05
CA CYS A 43 -0.29 -5.78 -7.59
C CYS A 43 0.98 -6.24 -6.86
N ARG A 44 1.99 -6.78 -7.57
CA ARG A 44 3.28 -7.17 -7.01
C ARG A 44 4.30 -6.05 -6.99
N GLN A 45 3.98 -4.89 -7.59
CA GLN A 45 4.88 -3.75 -7.61
C GLN A 45 5.23 -3.31 -6.19
N THR A 46 6.52 -3.07 -5.97
CA THR A 46 6.97 -2.56 -4.68
C THR A 46 6.62 -1.09 -4.52
N ILE A 47 6.46 -0.62 -3.28
CA ILE A 47 6.24 0.81 -2.97
C ILE A 47 7.36 1.69 -3.55
N SER A 48 8.60 1.18 -3.60
CA SER A 48 9.73 1.88 -4.22
C SER A 48 9.53 2.04 -5.74
N ALA A 49 9.11 0.97 -6.43
CA ALA A 49 8.82 1.03 -7.85
C ALA A 49 7.67 2.01 -8.15
N MET A 50 6.61 1.98 -7.35
CA MET A 50 5.49 2.92 -7.49
C MET A 50 5.92 4.38 -7.30
N ARG A 51 6.78 4.65 -6.32
CA ARG A 51 7.38 5.98 -6.13
C ARG A 51 8.15 6.41 -7.38
N ASP A 52 9.00 5.54 -7.90
CA ASP A 52 9.85 5.87 -9.05
C ASP A 52 9.00 6.09 -10.31
N ARG A 53 7.93 5.30 -10.48
CA ARG A 53 6.91 5.52 -11.52
C ARG A 53 6.17 6.85 -11.35
N LEU A 54 5.76 7.22 -10.14
CA LEU A 54 5.15 8.53 -9.88
C LEU A 54 6.09 9.69 -10.23
N ARG A 55 7.39 9.54 -9.97
CA ARG A 55 8.41 10.52 -10.35
C ARG A 55 8.52 10.62 -11.88
N SER A 56 8.54 9.49 -12.59
CA SER A 56 8.62 9.47 -14.06
C SER A 56 7.37 10.02 -14.73
N ASP A 57 6.18 9.59 -14.30
CA ASP A 57 4.92 9.87 -15.01
C ASP A 57 4.34 11.25 -14.68
N LEU A 58 4.55 11.73 -13.45
CA LEU A 58 3.98 12.98 -12.96
C LEU A 58 5.02 14.02 -12.53
N GLY A 59 6.31 13.67 -12.49
CA GLY A 59 7.37 14.55 -11.98
C GLY A 59 7.33 14.76 -10.46
N ILE A 60 6.53 13.96 -9.73
CA ILE A 60 6.30 14.17 -8.29
C ILE A 60 7.30 13.34 -7.49
N GLU A 61 8.10 14.01 -6.67
CA GLU A 61 8.98 13.34 -5.72
C GLU A 61 8.26 13.10 -4.38
N VAL A 62 8.08 11.83 -4.04
CA VAL A 62 7.39 11.42 -2.81
C VAL A 62 8.24 10.44 -2.01
N SER A 63 8.08 10.45 -0.70
CA SER A 63 8.71 9.44 0.15
C SER A 63 7.98 8.10 0.07
N ARG A 64 8.69 6.99 0.32
CA ARG A 64 8.08 5.66 0.41
C ARG A 64 6.96 5.59 1.46
N THR A 65 7.12 6.30 2.57
CA THR A 65 6.11 6.35 3.64
C THR A 65 4.88 7.15 3.22
N SER A 66 5.02 8.17 2.36
CA SER A 66 3.89 8.89 1.78
C SER A 66 3.05 7.98 0.89
N VAL A 67 3.69 7.19 0.02
CA VAL A 67 2.99 6.20 -0.83
C VAL A 67 2.31 5.14 0.03
N HIS A 68 3.01 4.55 1.00
CA HIS A 68 2.42 3.59 1.92
C HIS A 68 1.16 4.14 2.63
N ARG A 69 1.24 5.37 3.17
CA ARG A 69 0.10 6.01 3.85
C ARG A 69 -1.05 6.30 2.90
N ALA A 70 -0.76 6.66 1.65
CA ALA A 70 -1.79 6.88 0.63
C ALA A 70 -2.53 5.59 0.30
N LEU A 71 -1.78 4.51 0.04
CA LEU A 71 -2.33 3.18 -0.20
C LEU A 71 -3.20 2.71 0.98
N GLN A 72 -2.70 2.87 2.20
CA GLN A 72 -3.46 2.55 3.40
C GLN A 72 -4.75 3.38 3.53
N GLY A 73 -4.70 4.68 3.17
CA GLY A 73 -5.87 5.56 3.14
C GLY A 73 -6.87 5.20 2.04
N MET A 74 -6.41 4.59 0.96
CA MET A 74 -7.22 4.01 -0.12
C MET A 74 -7.69 2.58 0.20
N LEU A 75 -7.46 2.11 1.43
CA LEU A 75 -7.81 0.77 1.91
C LEU A 75 -7.08 -0.39 1.21
N TYR A 76 -5.99 -0.11 0.48
CA TYR A 76 -5.11 -1.16 -0.02
C TYR A 76 -4.24 -1.70 1.10
N THR A 77 -4.22 -3.02 1.23
CA THR A 77 -3.40 -3.74 2.21
C THR A 77 -2.44 -4.68 1.50
N THR A 78 -1.16 -4.63 1.88
CA THR A 78 -0.17 -5.57 1.40
C THR A 78 -0.43 -6.95 1.99
N LYS A 79 -0.66 -7.94 1.14
CA LYS A 79 -0.81 -9.36 1.53
C LYS A 79 0.26 -10.21 0.87
N ALA A 80 0.61 -11.32 1.49
CA ALA A 80 1.45 -12.32 0.85
C ALA A 80 0.67 -12.94 -0.33
N VAL A 81 1.17 -12.75 -1.54
CA VAL A 81 0.58 -13.32 -2.75
C VAL A 81 1.08 -14.75 -2.92
N ARG A 82 0.18 -15.73 -2.94
CA ARG A 82 0.52 -17.12 -3.29
C ARG A 82 0.74 -17.20 -4.80
N ILE A 83 1.99 -17.38 -5.21
CA ILE A 83 2.36 -17.51 -6.63
C ILE A 83 2.25 -18.98 -7.03
N GLU A 84 1.26 -19.28 -7.87
CA GLU A 84 1.12 -20.59 -8.49
C GLU A 84 2.09 -20.75 -9.67
N LYS A 85 2.51 -21.98 -9.94
CA LYS A 85 3.43 -22.28 -11.05
C LYS A 85 2.80 -21.84 -12.38
N ALA A 86 3.56 -21.16 -13.23
CA ALA A 86 3.08 -20.70 -14.54
C ALA A 86 2.53 -21.87 -15.40
N SER A 87 3.12 -23.06 -15.27
CA SER A 87 2.62 -24.28 -15.91
C SER A 87 1.21 -24.65 -15.48
N MET A 88 0.80 -24.41 -14.23
CA MET A 88 -0.58 -24.67 -13.79
C MET A 88 -1.58 -23.67 -14.36
N ASN A 89 -1.15 -22.44 -14.67
CA ASN A 89 -2.04 -21.37 -15.13
C ASN A 89 -2.22 -21.34 -16.66
N ASN A 90 -1.57 -22.24 -17.42
CA ASN A 90 -1.73 -22.31 -18.87
C ASN A 90 -3.14 -22.81 -19.26
N ALA A 91 -3.60 -22.42 -20.45
CA ALA A 91 -4.96 -22.70 -20.90
C ALA A 91 -5.25 -24.22 -20.98
N ASN A 92 -4.27 -25.00 -21.43
CA ASN A 92 -4.38 -26.44 -21.57
C ASN A 92 -4.61 -27.14 -20.22
N ASN A 93 -3.81 -26.81 -19.21
CA ASN A 93 -3.91 -27.39 -17.88
C ASN A 93 -5.14 -26.88 -17.12
N LYS A 94 -5.63 -25.66 -17.42
CA LYS A 94 -6.95 -25.21 -16.96
C LYS A 94 -8.07 -26.06 -17.55
N ALA A 95 -8.03 -26.30 -18.86
CA ALA A 95 -9.04 -27.12 -19.54
C ALA A 95 -9.06 -28.56 -19.02
N LEU A 96 -7.88 -29.17 -18.85
CA LEU A 96 -7.77 -30.53 -18.29
C LEU A 96 -8.32 -30.61 -16.86
N ARG A 97 -8.00 -29.63 -16.00
CA ARG A 97 -8.52 -29.59 -14.62
C ARG A 97 -10.01 -29.40 -14.59
N LYS A 98 -10.57 -28.55 -15.46
CA LYS A 98 -12.02 -28.38 -15.58
C LYS A 98 -12.69 -29.68 -16.00
N LYS A 99 -12.21 -30.31 -17.08
CA LYS A 99 -12.77 -31.57 -17.57
C LYS A 99 -12.78 -32.65 -16.49
N PHE A 100 -11.68 -32.79 -15.76
CA PHE A 100 -11.60 -33.75 -14.66
C PHE A 100 -12.61 -33.46 -13.54
N ALA A 101 -12.82 -32.19 -13.18
CA ALA A 101 -13.81 -31.80 -12.18
C ALA A 101 -15.24 -32.09 -12.66
N ASP A 102 -15.54 -31.78 -13.93
CA ASP A 102 -16.85 -32.06 -14.55
C ASP A 102 -17.13 -33.58 -14.59
N ASP A 103 -16.13 -34.39 -14.96
CA ASP A 103 -16.22 -35.86 -15.01
C ASP A 103 -16.45 -36.45 -13.60
N LEU A 104 -15.75 -35.94 -12.58
CA LEU A 104 -15.96 -36.34 -11.19
C LEU A 104 -17.37 -35.99 -10.71
N GLU A 105 -17.85 -34.79 -10.97
CA GLU A 105 -19.20 -34.36 -10.58
C GLU A 105 -20.27 -35.25 -11.23
N ALA A 106 -20.08 -35.60 -12.52
CA ALA A 106 -20.98 -36.50 -13.23
C ALA A 106 -20.99 -37.93 -12.64
N GLN A 107 -19.84 -38.43 -12.17
CA GLN A 107 -19.76 -39.72 -11.47
C GLN A 107 -20.50 -39.68 -10.13
N PHE A 108 -20.30 -38.64 -9.32
CA PHE A 108 -21.02 -38.49 -8.05
C PHE A 108 -22.55 -38.44 -8.27
N LYS A 109 -23.01 -37.68 -9.28
CA LYS A 109 -24.44 -37.60 -9.63
C LYS A 109 -25.03 -38.92 -10.14
N ARG A 110 -24.23 -39.80 -10.75
CA ARG A 110 -24.67 -41.13 -11.18
C ARG A 110 -24.74 -42.15 -10.03
N ALA A 111 -24.04 -41.89 -8.94
CA ALA A 111 -23.95 -42.80 -7.78
C ALA A 111 -25.01 -42.53 -6.69
N THR A 112 -25.69 -41.38 -6.76
CA THR A 112 -26.92 -41.04 -6.00
C THR A 112 -28.15 -41.28 -6.85
#